data_AF-A0A0L1KZN3-F1
#
_entry.id   AF-A0A0L1KZN3-F1
#
_cell.length_a   1.000
_cell.length_b   1.000
_cell.length_c   1.000
_cell.angle_alpha   90.00
_cell.angle_beta   90.00
_cell.angle_gamma   90.00
#
_symmetry.space_group_name_H-M   'P 1'
#
loop_
_entity.id
_entity.type
_entity.pdbx_description
1 polymer ?
#
loop_
_entity_poly.entity_id
_entity_poly.type
_entity_poly.pdbx_seq_one_letter_code
_entity_poly.pdbx_strand_id
1 'polypeptide(L)'
;MICRSVATLATGNWRELYHRIHGPRRLALAKWMKNKEILGQPGACMRETVPEHADLPKKGYYDFETVNVTEKSRSNAVGKEPAYIPKVPTHKARYNKWWVSNNGDFVEQFQIIEDPRVIERRQTTLPDPTHENLWKKNQCPFFTPFDPYVKVVNYPKDPDAKHLYSATIPKWKDFMTRKTPPLPRTWY
;
A
#
# COMPACT_ATOMS: atom_id res chain seq x y z
N MET A 1 -35.55 32.50 6.34
CA MET A 1 -34.77 32.66 7.59
C MET A 1 -33.47 31.87 7.49
N ILE A 2 -32.41 32.41 6.88
CA ILE A 2 -31.07 31.78 6.84
C ILE A 2 -30.06 32.90 7.11
N CYS A 3 -29.96 33.36 8.35
CA CYS A 3 -28.95 34.36 8.77
C CYS A 3 -28.77 34.36 10.30
N ARG A 4 -28.66 33.18 10.93
CA ARG A 4 -28.39 33.08 12.38
C ARG A 4 -27.21 32.19 12.77
N SER A 5 -26.43 31.68 11.82
CA SER A 5 -25.31 30.76 12.10
C SER A 5 -23.92 31.39 12.09
N VAL A 6 -23.77 32.65 11.68
CA VAL A 6 -22.45 33.31 11.58
C VAL A 6 -22.04 33.98 12.89
N ALA A 7 -23.01 34.49 13.68
CA ALA A 7 -22.72 35.29 14.87
C ALA A 7 -22.24 34.48 16.09
N THR A 8 -22.52 33.17 16.16
CA THR A 8 -22.05 32.28 17.24
C THR A 8 -20.65 31.69 17.00
N LEU A 9 -19.99 32.04 15.88
CA LEU A 9 -18.65 31.56 15.54
C LEU A 9 -17.51 32.43 16.10
N ALA A 10 -17.82 33.59 16.69
CA ALA A 10 -16.82 34.55 17.14
C ALA A 10 -16.21 34.27 18.53
N THR A 11 -16.69 33.25 19.25
CA THR A 11 -16.14 32.85 20.56
C THR A 11 -15.32 31.55 20.51
N GLY A 12 -15.24 30.90 19.35
CA GLY A 12 -14.45 29.67 19.17
C GLY A 12 -12.97 29.95 18.92
N ASN A 13 -12.10 29.02 19.32
CA ASN A 13 -10.67 29.06 18.99
C ASN A 13 -10.50 29.14 17.45
N TRP A 14 -9.61 30.01 16.97
CA TRP A 14 -9.38 30.23 15.53
C TRP A 14 -9.15 28.92 14.77
N ARG A 15 -8.50 27.93 15.41
CA ARG A 15 -8.24 26.60 14.84
C ARG A 15 -9.54 25.83 14.59
N GLU A 16 -10.50 25.88 15.51
CA GLU A 16 -11.80 25.21 15.36
C GLU A 16 -12.61 25.85 14.24
N LEU A 17 -12.65 27.18 14.18
CA LEU A 17 -13.28 27.90 13.08
C LEU A 17 -12.65 27.55 11.73
N TYR A 18 -11.31 27.51 11.67
CA TYR A 18 -10.56 27.11 10.48
C TYR A 18 -10.93 25.70 10.01
N HIS A 19 -10.91 24.71 10.90
CA HIS A 19 -11.28 23.33 10.52
C HIS A 19 -12.76 23.18 10.18
N ARG A 20 -13.66 23.93 10.82
CA ARG A 20 -15.10 23.92 10.51
C ARG A 20 -15.38 24.47 9.11
N ILE A 21 -14.68 25.53 8.70
CA ILE A 21 -14.81 26.12 7.35
C ILE A 21 -14.07 25.27 6.31
N HIS A 22 -12.82 24.88 6.58
CA HIS A 22 -11.97 24.21 5.58
C HIS A 22 -12.13 22.68 5.53
N GLY A 23 -12.72 22.05 6.54
CA GLY A 23 -13.02 20.62 6.55
C GLY A 23 -13.91 20.21 5.37
N PRO A 24 -15.12 20.79 5.23
CA PRO A 24 -15.99 20.54 4.08
C PRO A 24 -15.33 20.90 2.73
N ARG A 25 -14.51 21.97 2.69
CA ARG A 25 -13.76 22.36 1.48
C ARG A 25 -12.74 21.31 1.05
N ARG A 26 -11.99 20.71 2.00
CA ARG A 26 -11.07 19.61 1.72
C ARG A 26 -11.80 18.37 1.19
N LEU A 27 -12.99 18.06 1.72
CA LEU A 27 -13.83 16.96 1.22
C LEU A 27 -14.36 17.23 -0.19
N ALA A 28 -14.82 18.46 -0.46
CA ALA A 28 -15.25 18.86 -1.80
C ALA A 28 -14.10 18.76 -2.82
N LEU A 29 -12.89 19.17 -2.43
CA LEU A 29 -11.69 19.01 -3.23
C LEU A 29 -11.35 17.53 -3.49
N ALA A 30 -11.39 16.68 -2.46
CA ALA A 30 -11.16 15.25 -2.60
C ALA A 30 -12.20 14.58 -3.53
N LYS A 31 -13.48 14.96 -3.41
CA LYS A 31 -14.56 14.49 -4.30
C LYS A 31 -14.31 14.93 -5.74
N TRP A 32 -13.89 16.18 -5.95
CA TRP A 32 -13.54 16.68 -7.28
C TRP A 32 -12.34 15.96 -7.89
N MET A 33 -11.28 15.69 -7.11
CA MET A 33 -10.11 14.92 -7.57
C MET A 33 -10.51 13.49 -7.97
N LYS A 34 -11.34 12.82 -7.15
CA LYS A 34 -11.88 11.49 -7.47
C LYS A 34 -12.73 11.50 -8.74
N ASN A 35 -13.59 12.51 -8.91
CA ASN A 35 -14.39 12.65 -10.14
C ASN A 35 -13.50 12.84 -11.37
N LYS A 36 -12.42 13.62 -11.28
CA LYS A 36 -11.45 13.76 -12.38
C LYS A 36 -10.73 12.46 -12.71
N GLU A 37 -10.35 11.68 -11.71
CA GLU A 37 -9.74 10.36 -11.91
C GLU A 37 -10.69 9.40 -12.64
N ILE A 38 -12.00 9.45 -12.31
CA ILE A 38 -13.04 8.69 -13.01
C ILE A 38 -13.18 9.17 -14.46
N LEU A 39 -13.24 10.48 -14.69
CA LEU A 39 -13.39 11.08 -16.04
C LEU A 39 -12.16 10.87 -16.94
N GLY A 40 -10.96 10.72 -16.36
CA GLY A 40 -9.73 10.42 -17.10
C GLY A 40 -9.63 8.97 -17.61
N GLN A 41 -10.63 8.13 -17.35
CA GLN A 41 -10.66 6.76 -17.86
C GLN A 41 -11.26 6.72 -19.28
N PRO A 42 -10.61 6.06 -20.25
CA PRO A 42 -11.18 5.90 -21.58
C PRO A 42 -12.47 5.08 -21.47
N GLY A 43 -13.61 5.69 -21.81
CA GLY A 43 -14.94 5.10 -21.64
C GLY A 43 -15.80 5.73 -20.54
N ALA A 44 -15.31 6.73 -19.79
CA ALA A 44 -16.14 7.60 -18.97
C ALA A 44 -16.91 8.59 -19.85
N CYS A 45 -17.76 8.05 -20.72
CA CYS A 45 -18.67 8.82 -21.55
C CYS A 45 -19.52 9.67 -20.61
N MET A 46 -19.56 10.97 -20.87
CA MET A 46 -20.54 11.84 -20.26
C MET A 46 -21.92 11.22 -20.50
N ARG A 47 -22.60 10.76 -19.45
CA ARG A 47 -24.06 10.74 -19.46
C ARG A 47 -24.51 12.19 -19.32
N GLU A 48 -24.24 12.98 -20.35
CA GLU A 48 -25.16 14.07 -20.65
C GLU A 48 -26.46 13.36 -21.01
N THR A 49 -27.46 13.51 -20.15
CA THR A 49 -28.84 13.21 -20.50
C THR A 49 -29.22 14.17 -21.62
N VAL A 50 -28.92 13.78 -22.86
CA VAL A 50 -29.42 14.46 -24.04
C VAL A 50 -30.92 14.15 -24.10
N PRO A 51 -31.80 15.16 -24.11
CA PRO A 51 -33.22 14.93 -24.26
C PRO A 51 -33.49 14.26 -25.61
N GLU A 52 -34.31 13.22 -25.55
CA GLU A 52 -34.88 12.50 -26.68
C GLU A 52 -35.53 13.50 -27.68
N HIS A 53 -35.33 13.24 -28.98
CA HIS A 53 -35.81 13.96 -30.17
C HIS A 53 -34.80 14.88 -30.89
N ALA A 54 -34.15 14.32 -31.92
CA ALA A 54 -34.23 14.84 -33.29
C ALA A 54 -33.61 13.84 -34.28
N ASP A 55 -34.44 13.29 -35.17
CA ASP A 55 -34.06 12.47 -36.31
C ASP A 55 -33.15 13.22 -37.28
N LEU A 56 -31.97 12.68 -37.59
CA LEU A 56 -31.22 13.06 -38.78
C LEU A 56 -30.60 11.83 -39.49
N PRO A 57 -30.55 11.83 -40.83
CA PRO A 57 -30.41 10.63 -41.64
C PRO A 57 -28.96 10.13 -41.77
N LYS A 58 -28.85 8.80 -41.80
CA LYS A 58 -27.62 8.05 -42.12
C LYS A 58 -27.11 8.41 -43.52
N LYS A 59 -25.86 8.87 -43.62
CA LYS A 59 -25.04 8.79 -44.83
C LYS A 59 -23.71 8.14 -44.49
N GLY A 60 -23.47 6.96 -45.06
CA GLY A 60 -22.20 6.26 -44.95
C GLY A 60 -21.16 6.82 -45.90
N TYR A 61 -19.88 6.60 -45.59
CA TYR A 61 -18.76 6.55 -46.54
C TYR A 61 -17.60 5.75 -45.88
N TYR A 62 -17.34 4.58 -46.47
CA TYR A 62 -16.19 3.64 -46.49
C TYR A 62 -15.15 3.54 -45.34
N ASP A 63 -15.10 2.32 -44.78
CA ASP A 63 -14.01 1.32 -44.86
C ASP A 63 -12.54 1.76 -44.82
N PHE A 64 -11.85 1.30 -43.76
CA PHE A 64 -10.49 0.75 -43.87
C PHE A 64 -10.44 -0.57 -43.10
N GLU A 65 -10.63 -1.67 -43.82
CA GLU A 65 -10.07 -2.97 -43.43
C GLU A 65 -8.62 -3.04 -43.94
N THR A 66 -7.72 -3.48 -43.06
CA THR A 66 -6.84 -4.65 -43.26
C THR A 66 -6.09 -4.90 -41.94
N VAL A 67 -6.36 -5.99 -41.19
CA VAL A 67 -5.88 -7.38 -41.41
C VAL A 67 -4.39 -7.45 -41.06
N ASN A 68 -3.83 -8.34 -40.22
CA ASN A 68 -4.25 -9.48 -39.40
C ASN A 68 -3.02 -9.82 -38.54
N VAL A 69 -3.16 -10.32 -37.31
CA VAL A 69 -2.47 -11.57 -36.90
C VAL A 69 -3.37 -12.33 -35.91
N THR A 70 -3.79 -13.49 -36.39
CA THR A 70 -4.38 -14.66 -35.74
C THR A 70 -3.64 -15.04 -34.43
N GLU A 71 -4.28 -15.52 -33.37
CA GLU A 71 -4.77 -16.88 -33.30
C GLU A 71 -5.85 -17.07 -32.22
N LYS A 72 -6.90 -17.77 -32.65
CA LYS A 72 -7.86 -18.58 -31.92
C LYS A 72 -7.48 -18.90 -30.46
N SER A 73 -8.41 -18.67 -29.53
CA SER A 73 -9.32 -19.74 -29.09
C SER A 73 -10.33 -19.32 -28.02
N ARG A 74 -11.58 -19.73 -28.27
CA ARG A 74 -12.72 -19.91 -27.35
C ARG A 74 -13.44 -18.66 -26.85
N SER A 75 -14.29 -18.15 -27.73
CA SER A 75 -15.64 -17.72 -27.38
C SER A 75 -16.42 -18.88 -26.72
N ASN A 76 -16.94 -18.64 -25.52
CA ASN A 76 -18.30 -19.02 -25.09
C ASN A 76 -18.54 -18.56 -23.65
N ALA A 77 -18.90 -17.29 -23.50
CA ALA A 77 -19.76 -16.85 -22.42
C ALA A 77 -20.69 -15.76 -22.97
N VAL A 78 -21.93 -16.17 -23.17
CA VAL A 78 -23.08 -15.36 -23.53
C VAL A 78 -23.23 -14.20 -22.53
N GLY A 79 -23.24 -12.97 -23.04
CA GLY A 79 -24.05 -11.88 -22.48
C GLY A 79 -23.69 -11.33 -21.10
N LYS A 80 -22.41 -11.17 -20.75
CA LYS A 80 -22.03 -10.18 -19.72
C LYS A 80 -21.06 -9.18 -20.33
N GLU A 81 -21.49 -7.93 -20.40
CA GLU A 81 -20.59 -6.78 -20.62
C GLU A 81 -19.33 -6.97 -19.77
N PRO A 82 -18.13 -6.62 -20.28
CA PRO A 82 -16.94 -6.70 -19.45
C PRO A 82 -17.19 -5.83 -18.22
N ALA A 83 -17.35 -6.46 -17.06
CA ALA A 83 -17.54 -5.77 -15.80
C ALA A 83 -16.45 -4.70 -15.73
N TYR A 84 -16.85 -3.44 -15.60
CA TYR A 84 -15.95 -2.31 -15.49
C TYR A 84 -14.83 -2.67 -14.52
N ILE A 85 -13.64 -2.91 -15.04
CA ILE A 85 -12.46 -3.15 -14.23
C ILE A 85 -11.93 -1.75 -13.94
N PRO A 86 -12.13 -1.19 -12.73
CA PRO A 86 -11.52 0.08 -12.41
C PRO A 86 -10.02 -0.03 -12.69
N LYS A 87 -9.49 0.89 -13.50
CA LYS A 87 -8.04 1.08 -13.62
C LYS A 87 -7.56 1.42 -12.21
N VAL A 88 -6.89 0.45 -11.58
CA VAL A 88 -6.28 0.66 -10.26
C VAL A 88 -5.27 1.79 -10.45
N PRO A 89 -5.28 2.84 -9.60
CA PRO A 89 -4.28 3.89 -9.69
C PRO A 89 -2.89 3.25 -9.70
N THR A 90 -2.20 3.36 -10.82
CA THR A 90 -0.86 2.79 -10.97
C THR A 90 0.12 3.69 -10.24
N HIS A 91 0.20 3.52 -8.91
CA HIS A 91 1.27 4.11 -8.14
C HIS A 91 2.59 3.52 -8.61
N LYS A 92 3.47 4.36 -9.14
CA LYS A 92 4.82 3.94 -9.55
C LYS A 92 5.56 3.43 -8.31
N ALA A 93 6.08 2.22 -8.38
CA ALA A 93 6.93 1.66 -7.33
C ALA A 93 8.14 2.58 -7.11
N ARG A 94 8.39 2.96 -5.85
CA ARG A 94 9.61 3.68 -5.48
C ARG A 94 10.70 2.66 -5.18
N TYR A 95 11.78 2.69 -5.95
CA TYR A 95 12.96 1.86 -5.72
C TYR A 95 13.92 2.48 -4.70
N ASN A 96 14.02 3.82 -4.68
CA ASN A 96 14.89 4.55 -3.76
C ASN A 96 14.23 4.66 -2.39
N LYS A 97 14.34 3.59 -1.60
CA LYS A 97 13.78 3.50 -0.23
C LYS A 97 14.85 3.37 0.84
N TRP A 98 16.07 3.00 0.47
CA TRP A 98 17.19 2.81 1.39
C TRP A 98 18.18 3.96 1.21
N TRP A 99 18.49 4.61 2.32
CA TRP A 99 19.31 5.81 2.39
C TRP A 99 20.35 5.68 3.49
N VAL A 100 21.42 6.47 3.38
CA VAL A 100 22.40 6.65 4.46
C VAL A 100 22.31 8.10 4.90
N SER A 101 22.06 8.32 6.20
CA SER A 101 21.96 9.63 6.82
C SER A 101 23.34 10.31 6.90
N ASN A 102 23.37 11.62 7.15
CA ASN A 102 24.61 12.38 7.34
C ASN A 102 25.49 11.82 8.46
N ASN A 103 24.89 11.13 9.43
CA ASN A 103 25.60 10.50 10.56
C ASN A 103 26.17 9.11 10.22
N GLY A 104 25.97 8.61 9.00
CA GLY A 104 26.32 7.24 8.61
C GLY A 104 25.27 6.18 8.99
N ASP A 105 24.13 6.59 9.55
CA ASP A 105 23.04 5.69 9.92
C ASP A 105 22.23 5.24 8.69
N PHE A 106 21.84 3.97 8.67
CA PHE A 106 20.96 3.43 7.63
C PHE A 106 19.50 3.79 7.89
N VAL A 107 18.79 4.25 6.85
CA VAL A 107 17.39 4.66 6.92
C VAL A 107 16.60 3.98 5.81
N GLU A 108 15.51 3.31 6.18
CA GLU A 108 14.52 2.78 5.23
C GLU A 108 13.23 3.59 5.26
N GLN A 109 12.68 3.88 4.08
CA GLN A 109 11.35 4.44 3.91
C GLN A 109 10.35 3.32 3.56
N PHE A 110 9.45 3.03 4.50
CA PHE A 110 8.35 2.10 4.25
C PHE A 110 7.28 2.75 3.36
N GLN A 111 7.04 2.15 2.20
CA GLN A 111 5.92 2.49 1.33
C GLN A 111 4.98 1.30 1.22
N ILE A 112 3.79 1.44 1.77
CA ILE A 112 2.71 0.46 1.65
C ILE A 112 1.70 1.03 0.66
N ILE A 113 1.37 0.25 -0.37
CA ILE A 113 0.36 0.60 -1.37
C ILE A 113 -0.82 -0.33 -1.17
N GLU A 114 -1.98 0.25 -0.92
CA GLU A 114 -3.23 -0.48 -0.75
C GLU A 114 -3.86 -0.72 -2.12
N ASP A 115 -3.96 -1.99 -2.53
CA ASP A 115 -4.68 -2.36 -3.75
C ASP A 115 -6.18 -2.52 -3.45
N PRO A 116 -7.08 -1.72 -4.08
CA PRO A 116 -8.51 -1.82 -3.86
C PRO A 116 -9.07 -3.21 -4.16
N ARG A 117 -8.50 -3.94 -5.13
CA ARG A 117 -8.96 -5.30 -5.48
C ARG A 117 -8.66 -6.30 -4.38
N VAL A 118 -7.51 -6.16 -3.73
CA VAL A 118 -7.15 -7.01 -2.59
C VAL A 118 -8.04 -6.70 -1.39
N ILE A 119 -8.38 -5.43 -1.18
CA ILE A 119 -9.30 -5.02 -0.13
C ILE A 119 -10.70 -5.59 -0.38
N GLU A 120 -11.25 -5.43 -1.59
CA GLU A 120 -12.56 -5.98 -1.96
C GLU A 120 -12.58 -7.51 -1.83
N ARG A 121 -11.52 -8.19 -2.26
CA ARG A 121 -11.39 -9.64 -2.08
C ARG A 121 -11.42 -10.02 -0.60
N ARG A 122 -10.62 -9.35 0.24
CA ARG A 122 -10.61 -9.61 1.69
C ARG A 122 -11.96 -9.36 2.37
N GLN A 123 -12.77 -8.42 1.84
CA GLN A 123 -14.10 -8.14 2.36
C GLN A 123 -15.14 -9.18 1.91
N THR A 124 -14.96 -9.80 0.75
CA THR A 124 -15.96 -10.67 0.12
C THR A 124 -15.68 -12.17 0.33
N THR A 125 -14.42 -12.57 0.42
CA THR A 125 -14.01 -13.98 0.56
C THR A 125 -13.63 -14.33 1.99
N LEU A 126 -13.95 -15.54 2.43
CA LEU A 126 -13.41 -16.08 3.69
C LEU A 126 -11.89 -16.23 3.59
N PRO A 127 -11.15 -15.99 4.70
CA PRO A 127 -9.71 -16.22 4.75
C PRO A 127 -9.40 -17.72 4.70
N ASP A 128 -8.17 -18.04 4.29
CA ASP A 128 -7.64 -19.40 4.34
C ASP A 128 -7.59 -19.92 5.79
N PRO A 129 -7.73 -21.24 6.00
CA PRO A 129 -7.66 -21.82 7.33
C PRO A 129 -6.29 -21.56 7.99
N THR A 130 -6.33 -21.25 9.28
CA THR A 130 -5.13 -20.94 10.07
C THR A 130 -4.16 -22.11 10.12
N HIS A 131 -2.89 -21.86 9.82
CA HIS A 131 -1.83 -22.87 9.91
C HIS A 131 -1.66 -23.37 11.35
N GLU A 132 -1.47 -24.69 11.54
CA GLU A 132 -1.54 -25.34 12.86
C GLU A 132 -0.58 -24.75 13.90
N ASN A 133 0.63 -24.39 13.47
CA ASN A 133 1.64 -23.83 14.37
C ASN A 133 1.21 -22.49 15.01
N LEU A 134 0.35 -21.69 14.38
CA LEU A 134 0.01 -20.36 14.91
C LEU A 134 -0.87 -20.45 16.16
N TRP A 135 -1.77 -21.43 16.22
CA TRP A 135 -2.68 -21.57 17.36
C TRP A 135 -2.20 -22.59 18.40
N LYS A 136 -1.34 -23.55 17.99
CA LYS A 136 -0.75 -24.53 18.91
C LYS A 136 0.47 -23.99 19.66
N LYS A 137 1.31 -23.18 19.02
CA LYS A 137 2.52 -22.64 19.65
C LYS A 137 2.20 -21.34 20.38
N ASN A 138 2.66 -21.24 21.62
CA ASN A 138 2.57 -20.00 22.38
C ASN A 138 3.51 -18.95 21.79
N GLN A 139 3.08 -17.69 21.84
CA GLN A 139 3.95 -16.57 21.51
C GLN A 139 5.11 -16.52 22.52
N CYS A 140 6.33 -16.34 22.02
CA CYS A 140 7.50 -16.22 22.89
C CYS A 140 7.34 -14.98 23.79
N PRO A 141 7.40 -15.11 25.14
CA PRO A 141 7.18 -14.00 26.06
C PRO A 141 8.37 -13.04 26.11
N PHE A 142 9.55 -13.48 25.68
CA PHE A 142 10.77 -12.69 25.69
C PHE A 142 11.28 -12.49 24.26
N PHE A 143 11.86 -11.32 24.01
CA PHE A 143 12.61 -11.07 22.79
C PHE A 143 14.06 -11.49 23.02
N THR A 144 14.49 -12.58 22.41
CA THR A 144 15.89 -13.02 22.51
C THR A 144 16.80 -12.03 21.79
N PRO A 145 17.99 -11.72 22.33
CA PRO A 145 18.95 -10.85 21.65
C PRO A 145 19.36 -11.43 20.29
N PHE A 146 19.68 -10.57 19.32
CA PHE A 146 20.16 -11.01 18.00
C PHE A 146 21.47 -11.82 18.12
N ASP A 147 22.36 -11.35 18.98
CA ASP A 147 23.70 -11.89 19.17
C ASP A 147 23.90 -12.25 20.65
N PRO A 148 23.40 -13.41 21.11
CA PRO A 148 23.55 -13.80 22.51
C PRO A 148 25.02 -13.99 22.86
N TYR A 149 25.49 -13.27 23.90
CA TYR A 149 26.84 -13.45 24.42
C TYR A 149 26.94 -14.71 25.26
N VAL A 150 27.82 -15.63 24.86
CA VAL A 150 28.11 -16.88 25.59
C VAL A 150 29.54 -16.84 26.10
N LYS A 151 29.71 -16.71 27.41
CA LYS A 151 31.04 -16.64 28.06
C LYS A 151 31.73 -18.00 28.15
N VAL A 152 30.97 -19.06 28.35
CA VAL A 152 31.49 -20.40 28.65
C VAL A 152 31.40 -21.25 27.39
N VAL A 153 32.54 -21.70 26.89
CA VAL A 153 32.65 -22.50 25.67
C VAL A 153 33.60 -23.64 25.94
N ASN A 154 33.15 -24.88 25.72
CA ASN A 154 33.94 -26.09 25.99
C ASN A 154 34.85 -26.50 24.81
N TYR A 155 35.14 -25.58 23.91
CA TYR A 155 35.97 -25.86 22.74
C TYR A 155 37.46 -25.93 23.05
N PRO A 156 38.09 -24.90 23.67
CA PRO A 156 39.49 -25.00 24.05
C PRO A 156 39.65 -25.94 25.24
N LYS A 157 40.68 -26.78 25.20
CA LYS A 157 41.04 -27.68 26.32
C LYS A 157 41.42 -26.88 27.58
N ASP A 158 42.06 -25.73 27.37
CA ASP A 158 42.34 -24.73 28.41
C ASP A 158 41.32 -23.58 28.29
N PRO A 159 40.41 -23.40 29.27
CA PRO A 159 39.39 -22.37 29.22
C PRO A 159 39.94 -20.93 29.30
N ASP A 160 41.17 -20.74 29.77
CA ASP A 160 41.78 -19.41 29.91
C ASP A 160 42.48 -18.95 28.60
N ALA A 161 42.64 -19.85 27.64
CA ALA A 161 43.28 -19.58 26.36
C ALA A 161 42.38 -18.75 25.43
N LYS A 162 42.33 -17.42 25.67
CA LYS A 162 41.45 -16.48 24.95
C LYS A 162 41.64 -16.47 23.42
N HIS A 163 42.83 -16.78 22.94
CA HIS A 163 43.16 -16.81 21.52
C HIS A 163 42.58 -18.03 20.79
N LEU A 164 42.13 -19.05 21.53
CA LEU A 164 41.45 -20.22 21.00
C LEU A 164 39.92 -20.07 20.99
N TYR A 165 39.36 -18.94 21.46
CA TYR A 165 37.93 -18.69 21.34
C TYR A 165 37.52 -18.59 19.88
N SER A 166 36.42 -19.27 19.55
CA SER A 166 35.84 -19.21 18.20
C SER A 166 35.36 -17.78 17.89
N ALA A 167 35.70 -17.30 16.70
CA ALA A 167 35.22 -16.03 16.17
C ALA A 167 33.72 -16.06 15.82
N THR A 168 33.08 -17.24 15.77
CA THR A 168 31.65 -17.39 15.49
C THR A 168 30.78 -16.91 16.65
N ILE A 169 31.30 -16.93 17.88
CA ILE A 169 30.56 -16.53 19.06
C ILE A 169 30.60 -15.00 19.19
N PRO A 170 29.45 -14.32 19.33
CA PRO A 170 29.41 -12.88 19.47
C PRO A 170 30.21 -12.42 20.69
N LYS A 171 30.89 -11.27 20.56
CA LYS A 171 31.59 -10.65 21.70
C LYS A 171 30.58 -9.87 22.53
N TRP A 172 30.97 -9.55 23.77
CA TRP A 172 30.14 -8.69 24.64
C TRP A 172 29.74 -7.36 23.97
N LYS A 173 30.66 -6.75 23.22
CA LYS A 173 30.36 -5.52 22.46
C LYS A 173 29.27 -5.72 21.41
N ASP A 174 29.24 -6.87 20.75
CA ASP A 174 28.29 -7.15 19.66
C ASP A 174 26.91 -7.37 20.26
N PHE A 175 26.82 -8.12 21.37
CA PHE A 175 25.60 -8.28 22.16
C PHE A 175 24.98 -6.94 22.62
N MET A 176 25.81 -6.01 23.10
CA MET A 176 25.33 -4.72 23.61
C MET A 176 24.97 -3.71 22.49
N THR A 177 25.64 -3.80 21.34
CA THR A 177 25.48 -2.83 20.23
C THR A 177 24.43 -3.28 19.20
N ARG A 178 24.29 -4.58 18.95
CA ARG A 178 23.33 -5.14 17.99
C ARG A 178 21.93 -5.20 18.60
N LYS A 179 21.27 -4.05 18.61
CA LYS A 179 19.86 -3.87 19.01
C LYS A 179 18.90 -3.92 17.82
N THR A 180 19.43 -3.87 16.60
CA THR A 180 18.70 -3.87 15.34
C THR A 180 19.21 -5.01 14.44
N PRO A 181 18.41 -5.46 13.47
CA PRO A 181 18.83 -6.47 12.50
C PRO A 181 20.06 -5.98 11.73
N PRO A 182 20.87 -6.92 11.23
CA PRO A 182 22.03 -6.57 10.42
C PRO A 182 21.56 -5.86 9.14
N LEU A 183 22.27 -4.82 8.72
CA LEU A 183 22.08 -4.23 7.40
C LEU A 183 22.31 -5.31 6.33
N PRO A 184 21.48 -5.41 5.27
CA PRO A 184 20.39 -4.52 4.86
C PRO A 184 18.98 -4.94 5.34
N ARG A 185 18.88 -5.84 6.33
CA ARG A 185 17.61 -6.42 6.77
C ARG A 185 16.78 -5.43 7.59
N THR A 186 15.46 -5.50 7.42
CA THR A 186 14.50 -4.55 8.00
C THR A 186 13.40 -5.21 8.84
N TRP A 187 13.30 -6.53 8.79
CA TRP A 187 12.42 -7.37 9.61
C TRP A 187 13.21 -8.18 10.64
N TYR A 188 12.54 -8.63 11.71
CA TYR A 188 13.13 -9.41 12.82
C TYR A 188 12.94 -10.91 12.64
#